data_AF-U2M7V4-F1
#
_entry.id   AF-U2M7V4-F1
#
_cell.length_a   1.000
_cell.length_b   1.000
_cell.length_c   1.000
_cell.angle_alpha   90.00
_cell.angle_beta   90.00
_cell.angle_gamma   90.00
#
_symmetry.space_group_name_H-M   'P 1'
#
loop_
_entity.id
_entity.type
_entity.pdbx_description
1 polymer ?
#
loop_
_entity_poly.entity_id
_entity_poly.type
_entity_poly.pdbx_seq_one_letter_code
_entity_poly.pdbx_strand_id
1 'polypeptide(L)'
;MSRWAMFLLLVVSWQGAVAQEFGTQWIYNPALDDTSQVWFRHTYVSRGRPVQAFVTVESTGFFDLFVNQRNVSMRVLIPYRRSFDNRPIAITYDISRFLQRDSNTIAVWYSPAWPHRNTRQLSVSYYGRLRNGTPFAFRAGEDWLCSKSNRWLTMAGGETIDGTRKCPKWNAADAPVVGWTNVAAVSLGDSAPITVQGADEEAEKVYKIRQQQSFDVVGDSVYYDFGKPFRGWIRVTLRGAKAGERISINGLTYICNGEIDEQACQKFTIAVHRRVLICGDSDFRREQIQKVEAIEIAPE
;
A
#
# COMPACT_ATOMS: atom_id res chain seq x y z
N MET A 1 -38.04 -67.31 10.98
CA MET A 1 -36.71 -67.06 10.38
C MET A 1 -36.92 -66.87 8.89
N SER A 2 -36.48 -65.83 8.18
CA SER A 2 -35.58 -64.71 8.43
C SER A 2 -36.07 -63.45 7.69
N ARG A 3 -35.66 -62.29 8.21
CA ARG A 3 -35.91 -60.93 7.71
C ARG A 3 -35.03 -60.67 6.48
N TRP A 4 -35.57 -60.07 5.42
CA TRP A 4 -34.76 -59.49 4.35
C TRP A 4 -34.60 -57.99 4.58
N ALA A 5 -33.35 -57.55 4.72
CA ALA A 5 -32.96 -56.18 4.97
C ALA A 5 -32.73 -55.42 3.65
N MET A 6 -33.13 -54.16 3.71
CA MET A 6 -33.05 -53.09 2.73
C MET A 6 -31.58 -52.72 2.42
N PHE A 7 -31.28 -52.34 1.17
CA PHE A 7 -30.07 -51.59 0.85
C PHE A 7 -30.43 -50.39 -0.02
N LEU A 8 -30.26 -49.18 0.54
CA LEU A 8 -30.44 -47.90 -0.15
C LEU A 8 -29.04 -47.39 -0.52
N LEU A 9 -28.76 -47.27 -1.81
CA LEU A 9 -27.51 -46.70 -2.32
C LEU A 9 -27.62 -45.18 -2.36
N LEU A 10 -26.97 -44.52 -1.40
CA LEU A 10 -26.79 -43.07 -1.36
C LEU A 10 -25.54 -42.71 -2.19
N VAL A 11 -25.74 -42.29 -3.44
CA VAL A 11 -24.67 -41.76 -4.28
C VAL A 11 -24.45 -40.29 -3.89
N VAL A 12 -23.47 -40.04 -3.03
CA VAL A 12 -23.01 -38.69 -2.72
C VAL A 12 -22.01 -38.29 -3.81
N SER A 13 -22.42 -37.42 -4.73
CA SER A 13 -21.53 -36.79 -5.70
C SER A 13 -20.61 -35.80 -4.97
N TRP A 14 -19.35 -36.17 -4.82
CA TRP A 14 -18.27 -35.28 -4.37
C TRP A 14 -18.01 -34.22 -5.46
N GLN A 15 -18.69 -33.08 -5.38
CA GLN A 15 -18.15 -31.86 -5.96
C GLN A 15 -17.11 -31.35 -4.97
N GLY A 16 -15.84 -31.41 -5.36
CA GLY A 16 -14.71 -31.00 -4.54
C GLY A 16 -14.89 -29.56 -4.06
N ALA A 17 -15.32 -29.40 -2.81
CA ALA A 17 -15.04 -28.19 -2.07
C ALA A 17 -13.53 -28.20 -1.84
N VAL A 18 -12.80 -27.33 -2.55
CA VAL A 18 -11.40 -27.07 -2.25
C VAL A 18 -11.40 -26.32 -0.91
N ALA A 19 -11.33 -27.07 0.19
CA ALA A 19 -11.07 -26.50 1.50
C ALA A 19 -9.61 -26.04 1.49
N GLN A 20 -9.38 -24.77 1.14
CA GLN A 20 -8.08 -24.14 1.33
C GLN A 20 -7.82 -24.05 2.83
N GLU A 21 -6.74 -24.68 3.31
CA GLU A 21 -6.35 -24.67 4.72
C GLU A 21 -6.30 -23.23 5.25
N PHE A 22 -6.99 -22.98 6.36
CA PHE A 22 -6.95 -21.72 7.09
C PHE A 22 -5.56 -21.56 7.73
N GLY A 23 -4.67 -20.89 7.00
CA GLY A 23 -3.34 -20.54 7.46
C GLY A 23 -2.79 -19.35 6.68
N THR A 24 -2.05 -18.49 7.37
CA THR A 24 -1.35 -17.32 6.79
C THR A 24 -0.30 -17.80 5.79
N GLN A 25 -0.34 -17.27 4.55
CA GLN A 25 0.70 -17.52 3.54
C GLN A 25 1.38 -16.20 3.23
N TRP A 26 2.58 -16.04 3.76
CA TRP A 26 3.40 -14.87 3.51
C TRP A 26 3.93 -14.88 2.09
N ILE A 27 3.67 -13.80 1.38
CA ILE A 27 4.21 -13.47 0.07
C ILE A 27 5.12 -12.24 0.16
N TYR A 28 6.13 -12.19 -0.69
CA TYR A 28 7.07 -11.08 -0.78
C TYR A 28 7.61 -10.92 -2.20
N ASN A 29 8.21 -9.77 -2.48
CA ASN A 29 8.93 -9.54 -3.73
C ASN A 29 10.23 -10.37 -3.77
N PRO A 30 10.45 -11.24 -4.78
CA PRO A 30 11.69 -12.02 -4.91
C PRO A 30 12.95 -11.15 -4.97
N ALA A 31 12.87 -9.93 -5.51
CA ALA A 31 13.96 -8.95 -5.51
C ALA A 31 14.01 -8.17 -4.18
N LEU A 32 13.99 -8.90 -3.06
CA LEU A 32 13.90 -8.38 -1.70
C LEU A 32 15.06 -7.43 -1.37
N ASP A 33 14.72 -6.29 -0.77
CA ASP A 33 15.68 -5.38 -0.17
C ASP A 33 15.07 -4.71 1.08
N ASP A 34 15.82 -3.78 1.65
CA ASP A 34 15.55 -3.19 2.94
C ASP A 34 14.57 -2.00 2.87
N THR A 35 14.39 -1.40 1.69
CA THR A 35 13.82 -0.03 1.57
C THR A 35 12.69 0.10 0.57
N SER A 36 12.61 -0.79 -0.41
CA SER A 36 11.67 -0.70 -1.52
C SER A 36 10.24 -0.76 -1.03
N GLN A 37 9.44 0.21 -1.47
CA GLN A 37 8.00 0.05 -1.42
C GLN A 37 7.58 -0.80 -2.64
N VAL A 38 6.64 -1.70 -2.44
CA VAL A 38 6.26 -2.73 -3.42
C VAL A 38 4.76 -2.67 -3.69
N TRP A 39 4.40 -2.77 -4.95
CA TRP A 39 3.02 -2.99 -5.37
C TRP A 39 2.77 -4.47 -5.54
N PHE A 40 1.68 -4.97 -4.95
CA PHE A 40 1.16 -6.32 -5.09
C PHE A 40 -0.22 -6.26 -5.72
N ARG A 41 -0.56 -7.18 -6.62
CA ARG A 41 -1.94 -7.30 -7.12
C ARG A 41 -2.28 -8.70 -7.60
N HIS A 42 -3.58 -8.98 -7.58
CA HIS A 42 -4.19 -10.11 -8.26
C HIS A 42 -5.61 -9.75 -8.72
N THR A 43 -6.05 -10.35 -9.83
CA THR A 43 -7.39 -10.13 -10.40
C THR A 43 -8.19 -11.42 -10.35
N TYR A 44 -9.23 -11.42 -9.51
CA TYR A 44 -10.16 -12.54 -9.37
C TYR A 44 -11.29 -12.43 -10.39
N VAL A 45 -11.53 -13.49 -11.15
CA VAL A 45 -12.66 -13.57 -12.08
C VAL A 45 -13.82 -14.30 -11.40
N SER A 46 -15.02 -13.71 -11.42
CA SER A 46 -16.20 -14.27 -10.78
C SER A 46 -17.39 -14.29 -11.76
N ARG A 47 -18.21 -15.35 -11.72
CA ARG A 47 -19.47 -15.40 -12.47
C ARG A 47 -20.54 -14.59 -11.74
N GLY A 48 -20.45 -13.27 -11.85
CA GLY A 48 -21.37 -12.31 -11.23
C GLY A 48 -20.78 -11.63 -9.99
N ARG A 49 -21.37 -10.48 -9.62
CA ARG A 49 -20.89 -9.66 -8.50
C ARG A 49 -21.17 -10.35 -7.16
N PRO A 50 -20.15 -10.61 -6.32
CA PRO A 50 -20.38 -11.09 -4.96
C PRO A 50 -21.22 -10.10 -4.15
N VAL A 51 -22.08 -10.62 -3.27
CA VAL A 51 -23.00 -9.78 -2.48
C VAL A 51 -22.33 -9.22 -1.23
N GLN A 52 -21.36 -9.95 -0.70
CA GLN A 52 -20.58 -9.57 0.45
C GLN A 52 -19.17 -10.12 0.27
N ALA A 53 -18.17 -9.29 0.54
CA ALA A 53 -16.80 -9.77 0.63
C ALA A 53 -15.94 -8.92 1.55
N PHE A 54 -14.94 -9.59 2.12
CA PHE A 54 -13.96 -9.04 3.02
C PHE A 54 -12.56 -9.34 2.50
N VAL A 55 -11.64 -8.46 2.86
CA VAL A 55 -10.20 -8.68 2.65
C VAL A 55 -9.51 -8.49 3.99
N THR A 56 -8.85 -9.54 4.46
CA THR A 56 -7.89 -9.46 5.56
C THR A 56 -6.50 -9.31 4.97
N VAL A 57 -5.80 -8.24 5.35
CA VAL A 57 -4.40 -8.01 5.00
C VAL A 57 -3.57 -8.15 6.26
N GLU A 58 -2.60 -9.06 6.25
CA GLU A 58 -1.57 -9.18 7.27
C GLU A 58 -0.24 -8.64 6.76
N SER A 59 0.43 -7.81 7.54
CA SER A 59 1.72 -7.23 7.13
C SER A 59 2.66 -6.94 8.30
N THR A 60 3.96 -7.11 8.05
CA THR A 60 5.04 -6.62 8.92
C THR A 60 5.49 -5.20 8.57
N GLY A 61 4.86 -4.54 7.59
CA GLY A 61 5.11 -3.15 7.20
C GLY A 61 3.83 -2.31 7.11
N PHE A 62 3.95 -1.11 6.58
CA PHE A 62 2.79 -0.28 6.26
C PHE A 62 2.16 -0.71 4.94
N PHE A 63 0.85 -0.52 4.79
CA PHE A 63 0.19 -0.74 3.52
C PHE A 63 -1.03 0.16 3.27
N ASP A 64 -1.30 0.37 1.98
CA ASP A 64 -2.59 0.85 1.48
C ASP A 64 -3.27 -0.25 0.66
N LEU A 65 -4.57 -0.46 0.89
CA LEU A 65 -5.39 -1.44 0.15
C LEU A 65 -6.24 -0.74 -0.91
N PHE A 66 -6.24 -1.30 -2.13
CA PHE A 66 -7.04 -0.87 -3.26
C PHE A 66 -7.89 -2.02 -3.80
N VAL A 67 -9.13 -1.72 -4.16
CA VAL A 67 -10.00 -2.64 -4.89
C VAL A 67 -10.54 -1.93 -6.13
N ASN A 68 -10.28 -2.49 -7.31
CA ASN A 68 -10.67 -1.90 -8.59
C ASN A 68 -10.25 -0.42 -8.71
N GLN A 69 -8.96 -0.15 -8.44
CA GLN A 69 -8.32 1.17 -8.44
C GLN A 69 -8.76 2.14 -7.32
N ARG A 70 -9.77 1.78 -6.51
CA ARG A 70 -10.28 2.65 -5.44
C ARG A 70 -9.57 2.34 -4.13
N ASN A 71 -9.09 3.37 -3.45
CA ASN A 71 -8.56 3.22 -2.09
C ASN A 71 -9.68 2.77 -1.14
N VAL A 72 -9.45 1.71 -0.39
CA VAL A 72 -10.43 1.11 0.52
C VAL A 72 -10.58 1.95 1.78
N SER A 73 -9.50 2.58 2.24
CA SER A 73 -9.46 3.39 3.46
C SER A 73 -8.91 4.79 3.19
N MET A 74 -9.43 5.80 3.90
CA MET A 74 -8.87 7.17 3.87
C MET A 74 -7.79 7.39 4.94
N ARG A 75 -7.55 6.38 5.78
CA ARG A 75 -6.52 6.42 6.80
C ARG A 75 -5.14 6.31 6.15
N VAL A 76 -4.13 6.76 6.87
CA VAL A 76 -2.74 6.79 6.42
C VAL A 76 -1.87 6.12 7.47
N LEU A 77 -0.67 5.66 7.05
CA LEU A 77 0.30 5.03 7.96
C LEU A 77 -0.28 3.80 8.69
N ILE A 78 -1.11 3.03 7.98
CA ILE A 78 -1.74 1.80 8.46
C ILE A 78 -0.81 0.61 8.20
N PRO A 79 -0.76 -0.42 9.07
CA PRO A 79 -1.34 -0.47 10.40
C PRO A 79 -0.58 0.45 11.36
N TYR A 80 -1.24 0.88 12.44
CA TYR A 80 -0.54 1.60 13.49
C TYR A 80 0.51 0.69 14.14
N ARG A 81 1.73 1.19 14.22
CA ARG A 81 2.87 0.47 14.80
C ARG A 81 3.82 1.45 15.46
N ARG A 82 4.55 0.97 16.46
CA ARG A 82 5.64 1.72 17.07
C ARG A 82 6.83 1.78 16.10
N SER A 83 7.72 2.74 16.30
CA SER A 83 8.98 2.81 15.57
C SER A 83 9.77 1.50 15.73
N PHE A 84 10.33 0.99 14.63
CA PHE A 84 11.12 -0.24 14.61
C PHE A 84 10.36 -1.52 15.04
N ASP A 85 9.03 -1.54 14.87
CA ASP A 85 8.18 -2.69 15.16
C ASP A 85 7.73 -3.40 13.87
N ASN A 86 8.14 -4.66 13.68
CA ASN A 86 7.78 -5.51 12.53
C ASN A 86 6.87 -6.67 12.91
N ARG A 87 6.19 -6.61 14.06
CA ARG A 87 5.19 -7.62 14.41
C ARG A 87 4.13 -7.71 13.30
N PRO A 88 3.71 -8.93 12.91
CA PRO A 88 2.59 -9.10 12.00
C PRO A 88 1.31 -8.48 12.56
N ILE A 89 0.69 -7.58 11.80
CA ILE A 89 -0.61 -7.01 12.12
C ILE A 89 -1.60 -7.35 11.01
N ALA A 90 -2.77 -7.84 11.39
CA ALA A 90 -3.90 -8.13 10.52
C ALA A 90 -4.99 -7.07 10.63
N ILE A 91 -5.49 -6.59 9.50
CA ILE A 91 -6.67 -5.72 9.41
C ILE A 91 -7.63 -6.29 8.39
N THR A 92 -8.91 -6.35 8.76
CA THR A 92 -9.99 -6.82 7.88
C THR A 92 -10.85 -5.64 7.41
N TYR A 93 -11.08 -5.59 6.09
CA TYR A 93 -11.90 -4.57 5.44
C TYR A 93 -13.13 -5.19 4.79
N ASP A 94 -14.31 -4.59 4.97
CA ASP A 94 -15.47 -4.85 4.10
C ASP A 94 -15.27 -4.14 2.76
N ILE A 95 -15.16 -4.93 1.69
CA ILE A 95 -14.93 -4.42 0.34
C ILE A 95 -16.15 -4.53 -0.57
N SER A 96 -17.31 -4.93 -0.03
CA SER A 96 -18.53 -5.25 -0.80
C SER A 96 -18.96 -4.12 -1.74
N ARG A 97 -18.75 -2.87 -1.32
CA ARG A 97 -19.08 -1.65 -2.11
C ARG A 97 -18.19 -1.44 -3.33
N PHE A 98 -17.01 -2.05 -3.38
CA PHE A 98 -16.04 -1.89 -4.47
C PHE A 98 -16.15 -2.96 -5.55
N LEU A 99 -16.93 -4.01 -5.31
CA LEU A 99 -16.99 -5.17 -6.18
C LEU A 99 -17.73 -4.91 -7.49
N GLN A 100 -17.23 -5.52 -8.56
CA GLN A 100 -17.77 -5.54 -9.91
C GLN A 100 -18.25 -6.96 -10.27
N ARG A 101 -18.96 -7.08 -11.40
CA ARG A 101 -19.60 -8.33 -11.82
C ARG A 101 -18.63 -9.37 -12.38
N ASP A 102 -17.63 -8.93 -13.14
CA ASP A 102 -16.89 -9.83 -14.01
C ASP A 102 -15.52 -10.17 -13.41
N SER A 103 -14.77 -9.13 -13.03
CA SER A 103 -13.47 -9.27 -12.39
C SER A 103 -13.28 -8.25 -11.28
N ASN A 104 -12.47 -8.61 -10.29
CA ASN A 104 -12.14 -7.75 -9.16
C ASN A 104 -10.64 -7.80 -8.90
N THR A 105 -9.96 -6.67 -9.09
CA THR A 105 -8.54 -6.53 -8.77
C THR A 105 -8.38 -6.09 -7.34
N ILE A 106 -7.69 -6.89 -6.54
CA ILE A 106 -7.22 -6.53 -5.21
C ILE A 106 -5.75 -6.17 -5.35
N ALA A 107 -5.38 -4.99 -4.87
CA ALA A 107 -4.03 -4.46 -4.98
C ALA A 107 -3.59 -3.84 -3.66
N VAL A 108 -2.33 -4.03 -3.29
CA VAL A 108 -1.77 -3.55 -2.04
C VAL A 108 -0.46 -2.82 -2.31
N TRP A 109 -0.33 -1.60 -1.80
CA TRP A 109 0.93 -0.88 -1.79
C TRP A 109 1.59 -1.06 -0.43
N TYR A 110 2.64 -1.85 -0.39
CA TYR A 110 3.44 -2.14 0.79
C TYR A 110 4.63 -1.20 0.92
N SER A 111 4.97 -0.82 2.16
CA SER A 111 6.26 -0.26 2.54
C SER A 111 6.80 -1.01 3.75
N PRO A 112 8.11 -1.28 3.82
CA PRO A 112 8.70 -1.72 5.09
C PRO A 112 8.45 -0.65 6.16
N ALA A 113 8.34 -1.07 7.42
CA ALA A 113 8.08 -0.16 8.54
C ALA A 113 9.27 0.76 8.89
N TRP A 114 10.47 0.31 8.56
CA TRP A 114 11.74 1.04 8.57
C TRP A 114 12.70 0.31 7.61
N PRO A 115 13.86 0.88 7.26
CA PRO A 115 14.86 0.18 6.45
C PRO A 115 15.33 -1.14 7.09
N HIS A 116 14.76 -2.27 6.65
CA HIS A 116 15.14 -3.63 7.05
C HIS A 116 14.53 -4.68 6.11
N ARG A 117 15.17 -5.84 6.02
CA ARG A 117 14.64 -6.98 5.27
C ARG A 117 13.61 -7.75 6.09
N ASN A 118 12.51 -8.09 5.43
CA ASN A 118 11.50 -8.98 5.98
C ASN A 118 10.82 -9.76 4.86
N THR A 119 10.83 -11.09 4.95
CA THR A 119 10.16 -11.98 3.98
C THR A 119 8.65 -12.10 4.23
N ARG A 120 8.17 -11.58 5.37
CA ARG A 120 6.74 -11.52 5.72
C ARG A 120 6.13 -10.18 5.32
N GLN A 121 6.26 -9.81 4.04
CA GLN A 121 5.78 -8.50 3.55
C GLN A 121 4.25 -8.43 3.59
N LEU A 122 3.58 -9.43 3.02
CA LEU A 122 2.12 -9.45 2.93
C LEU A 122 1.56 -10.86 3.06
N SER A 123 0.39 -11.01 3.66
CA SER A 123 -0.51 -12.13 3.45
C SER A 123 -1.91 -11.55 3.27
N VAL A 124 -2.67 -12.11 2.33
CA VAL A 124 -4.00 -11.58 1.96
C VAL A 124 -4.99 -12.72 1.89
N SER A 125 -6.11 -12.55 2.57
CA SER A 125 -7.27 -13.45 2.49
C SER A 125 -8.46 -12.67 1.93
N TYR A 126 -9.01 -13.13 0.80
CA TYR A 126 -10.20 -12.56 0.16
C TYR A 126 -11.34 -13.57 0.22
N TYR A 127 -12.41 -13.25 0.94
CA TYR A 127 -13.49 -14.21 1.20
C TYR A 127 -14.84 -13.53 1.29
N GLY A 128 -15.91 -14.30 1.13
CA GLY A 128 -17.26 -13.74 1.13
C GLY A 128 -18.32 -14.70 0.62
N ARG A 129 -19.40 -14.13 0.08
CA ARG A 129 -20.54 -14.87 -0.49
C ARG A 129 -20.93 -14.33 -1.86
N LEU A 130 -21.18 -15.25 -2.77
CA LEU A 130 -21.80 -14.97 -4.06
C LEU A 130 -23.30 -14.74 -3.91
N ARG A 131 -23.95 -14.20 -4.95
CA ARG A 131 -25.38 -13.88 -4.95
C ARG A 131 -26.29 -15.09 -4.70
N ASN A 132 -25.87 -16.28 -5.11
CA ASN A 132 -26.58 -17.55 -4.87
C ASN A 132 -26.33 -18.12 -3.46
N GLY A 133 -25.62 -17.39 -2.58
CA GLY A 133 -25.29 -17.80 -1.22
C GLY A 133 -24.03 -18.64 -1.08
N THR A 134 -23.43 -19.09 -2.20
CA THR A 134 -22.20 -19.89 -2.20
C THR A 134 -21.05 -19.10 -1.56
N PRO A 135 -20.41 -19.63 -0.50
CA PRO A 135 -19.23 -19.01 0.09
C PRO A 135 -18.02 -19.17 -0.83
N PHE A 136 -17.09 -18.23 -0.78
CA PHE A 136 -15.77 -18.35 -1.40
C PHE A 136 -14.70 -17.83 -0.44
N ALA A 137 -13.50 -18.35 -0.58
CA ALA A 137 -12.31 -17.87 0.09
C ALA A 137 -11.10 -18.13 -0.79
N PHE A 138 -10.23 -17.14 -0.90
CA PHE A 138 -8.98 -17.18 -1.64
C PHE A 138 -7.88 -16.63 -0.75
N ARG A 139 -6.70 -17.23 -0.83
CA ARG A 139 -5.48 -16.74 -0.18
C ARG A 139 -4.49 -16.27 -1.23
N ALA A 140 -3.69 -15.26 -0.91
CA ALA A 140 -2.57 -14.89 -1.75
C ALA A 140 -1.55 -16.02 -1.86
N GLY A 141 -1.11 -16.28 -3.09
CA GLY A 141 -0.10 -17.29 -3.40
C GLY A 141 0.71 -16.89 -4.62
N GLU A 142 1.25 -17.90 -5.31
CA GLU A 142 2.16 -17.72 -6.45
C GLU A 142 1.52 -17.01 -7.66
N ASP A 143 0.19 -16.94 -7.70
CA ASP A 143 -0.62 -16.26 -8.71
C ASP A 143 -0.68 -14.74 -8.51
N TRP A 144 -0.17 -14.23 -7.39
CA TRP A 144 0.00 -12.79 -7.17
C TRP A 144 1.20 -12.25 -7.91
N LEU A 145 1.05 -11.04 -8.44
CA LEU A 145 2.11 -10.31 -9.10
C LEU A 145 2.61 -9.20 -8.18
N CYS A 146 3.91 -8.93 -8.23
CA CYS A 146 4.53 -7.79 -7.58
C CYS A 146 5.46 -6.99 -8.50
N SER A 147 5.65 -5.71 -8.16
CA SER A 147 6.67 -4.86 -8.78
C SER A 147 7.15 -3.81 -7.78
N LYS A 148 8.44 -3.45 -7.85
CA LYS A 148 8.95 -2.33 -7.05
C LYS A 148 8.28 -1.05 -7.52
N SER A 149 7.74 -0.30 -6.57
CA SER A 149 7.15 1.00 -6.85
C SER A 149 8.23 2.00 -7.32
N ASN A 150 7.80 3.20 -7.67
CA ASN A 150 8.72 4.32 -7.90
C ASN A 150 9.19 5.00 -6.60
N ARG A 151 9.05 4.33 -5.45
CA ARG A 151 9.35 4.89 -4.13
C ARG A 151 10.09 3.89 -3.24
N TRP A 152 10.92 4.41 -2.36
CA TRP A 152 11.65 3.64 -1.36
C TRP A 152 12.00 4.49 -0.15
N LEU A 153 12.20 3.86 1.00
CA LEU A 153 12.71 4.52 2.19
C LEU A 153 14.19 4.88 2.03
N THR A 154 14.65 5.93 2.71
CA THR A 154 16.08 6.16 2.89
C THR A 154 16.55 5.51 4.18
N MET A 155 17.83 5.15 4.27
CA MET A 155 18.41 4.59 5.51
C MET A 155 18.31 5.55 6.70
N ALA A 156 18.16 6.86 6.44
CA ALA A 156 17.96 7.89 7.46
C ALA A 156 16.49 8.04 7.92
N GLY A 157 15.57 7.19 7.47
CA GLY A 157 14.15 7.26 7.82
C GLY A 157 13.32 8.25 6.98
N GLY A 158 13.91 8.77 5.90
CA GLY A 158 13.22 9.58 4.90
C GLY A 158 12.66 8.73 3.77
N GLU A 159 12.29 9.38 2.66
CA GLU A 159 11.71 8.73 1.50
C GLU A 159 12.32 9.27 0.21
N THR A 160 12.42 8.43 -0.82
CA THR A 160 12.76 8.86 -2.18
C THR A 160 11.62 8.50 -3.11
N ILE A 161 11.31 9.40 -4.04
CA ILE A 161 10.34 9.21 -5.11
C ILE A 161 11.05 9.46 -6.43
N ASP A 162 10.99 8.49 -7.32
CA ASP A 162 11.41 8.62 -8.70
C ASP A 162 10.22 8.99 -9.59
N GLY A 163 10.08 10.26 -9.92
CA GLY A 163 9.04 10.75 -10.80
C GLY A 163 9.20 10.26 -12.24
N THR A 164 10.43 9.96 -12.70
CA THR A 164 10.70 9.55 -14.08
C THR A 164 10.06 8.20 -14.41
N ARG A 165 9.87 7.36 -13.40
CA ARG A 165 9.19 6.07 -13.51
C ARG A 165 7.67 6.26 -13.53
N LYS A 166 7.11 6.36 -14.73
CA LYS A 166 5.67 6.44 -14.96
C LYS A 166 4.95 5.23 -14.34
N CYS A 167 3.88 5.50 -13.59
CA CYS A 167 3.05 4.48 -12.96
C CYS A 167 1.54 4.68 -13.26
N PRO A 168 1.12 4.64 -14.53
CA PRO A 168 -0.29 4.78 -14.83
C PRO A 168 -1.04 3.50 -14.43
N LYS A 169 -1.96 3.66 -13.46
CA LYS A 169 -3.01 2.69 -13.10
C LYS A 169 -2.51 1.30 -12.70
N TRP A 170 -1.36 1.18 -12.02
CA TRP A 170 -0.79 -0.10 -11.60
C TRP A 170 -1.77 -1.07 -10.89
N ASN A 171 -2.80 -0.54 -10.24
CA ASN A 171 -3.84 -1.25 -9.51
C ASN A 171 -5.13 -1.50 -10.33
N ALA A 172 -5.09 -1.31 -11.66
CA ALA A 172 -6.17 -1.65 -12.58
C ALA A 172 -6.04 -3.08 -13.11
N ALA A 173 -7.17 -3.66 -13.50
CA ALA A 173 -7.25 -4.99 -14.07
C ALA A 173 -6.56 -5.08 -15.45
N ASP A 174 -6.64 -4.01 -16.23
CA ASP A 174 -6.13 -3.89 -17.61
C ASP A 174 -4.72 -3.26 -17.67
N ALA A 175 -4.15 -2.85 -16.54
CA ALA A 175 -2.86 -2.20 -16.55
C ALA A 175 -1.74 -3.18 -16.91
N PRO A 176 -0.83 -2.80 -17.83
CA PRO A 176 0.26 -3.66 -18.29
C PRO A 176 1.06 -4.27 -17.13
N VAL A 177 1.38 -5.57 -17.27
CA VAL A 177 2.20 -6.33 -16.31
C VAL A 177 3.67 -6.41 -16.75
N VAL A 178 4.09 -5.64 -17.75
CA VAL A 178 5.49 -5.61 -18.20
C VAL A 178 6.38 -5.14 -17.04
N GLY A 179 7.40 -5.94 -16.69
CA GLY A 179 8.29 -5.68 -15.55
C GLY A 179 7.72 -6.07 -14.18
N TRP A 180 6.55 -6.72 -14.14
CA TRP A 180 6.05 -7.40 -12.94
C TRP A 180 6.57 -8.84 -12.90
N THR A 181 6.72 -9.37 -11.70
CA THR A 181 7.11 -10.75 -11.46
C THR A 181 6.11 -11.42 -10.52
N ASN A 182 6.05 -12.75 -10.55
CA ASN A 182 5.36 -13.49 -9.51
C ASN A 182 6.00 -13.23 -8.14
N VAL A 183 5.18 -13.28 -7.10
CA VAL A 183 5.65 -13.23 -5.71
C VAL A 183 6.38 -14.51 -5.33
N ALA A 184 7.27 -14.43 -4.35
CA ALA A 184 7.78 -15.60 -3.65
C ALA A 184 6.94 -15.83 -2.39
N ALA A 185 6.79 -17.10 -1.98
CA ALA A 185 6.10 -17.48 -0.75
C ALA A 185 7.10 -17.96 0.31
N VAL A 186 6.80 -17.72 1.59
CA VAL A 186 7.56 -18.28 2.71
C VAL A 186 7.09 -19.70 2.99
N SER A 187 8.04 -20.64 3.10
CA SER A 187 7.74 -22.04 3.42
C SER A 187 7.02 -22.16 4.77
N LEU A 188 6.06 -23.09 4.85
CA LEU A 188 5.30 -23.39 6.06
C LEU A 188 6.26 -23.79 7.20
N GLY A 189 6.15 -23.11 8.35
CA GLY A 189 7.00 -23.39 9.52
C GLY A 189 7.12 -22.23 10.51
N ASP A 190 6.87 -21.00 10.03
CA ASP A 190 6.99 -19.78 10.82
C ASP A 190 5.63 -19.31 11.33
N SER A 191 5.15 -19.92 12.43
CA SER A 191 4.00 -19.42 13.17
C SER A 191 4.45 -18.30 14.10
N ALA A 192 4.25 -17.05 13.69
CA ALA A 192 4.35 -15.91 14.59
C ALA A 192 2.96 -15.45 15.01
N PRO A 193 2.76 -15.02 16.27
CA PRO A 193 1.50 -14.46 16.69
C PRO A 193 1.17 -13.21 15.85
N ILE A 194 -0.06 -13.15 15.37
CA ILE A 194 -0.58 -12.04 14.58
C ILE A 194 -1.43 -11.17 15.49
N THR A 195 -1.11 -9.88 15.56
CA THR A 195 -1.94 -8.89 16.25
C THR A 195 -3.09 -8.48 15.32
N VAL A 196 -4.33 -8.48 15.81
CA VAL A 196 -5.47 -7.98 15.03
C VAL A 196 -5.73 -6.53 15.43
N GLN A 197 -5.87 -5.65 14.43
CA GLN A 197 -6.33 -4.27 14.61
C GLN A 197 -7.62 -4.06 13.83
N GLY A 198 -8.56 -3.30 14.40
CA GLY A 198 -9.70 -2.80 13.65
C GLY A 198 -9.27 -1.82 12.56
N ALA A 199 -10.01 -1.78 11.45
CA ALA A 199 -9.68 -0.87 10.34
C ALA A 199 -9.75 0.63 10.72
N ASP A 200 -10.46 0.95 11.80
CA ASP A 200 -10.59 2.30 12.36
C ASP A 200 -9.81 2.50 13.67
N GLU A 201 -9.21 1.46 14.24
CA GLU A 201 -8.49 1.57 15.51
C GLU A 201 -7.13 2.24 15.31
N GLU A 202 -6.81 3.23 16.15
CA GLU A 202 -5.52 3.94 16.16
C GLU A 202 -5.12 4.53 14.80
N ALA A 203 -6.11 4.79 13.94
CA ALA A 203 -5.88 5.12 12.55
C ALA A 203 -5.64 6.62 12.35
N GLU A 204 -4.52 6.98 11.74
CA GLU A 204 -4.22 8.37 11.42
C GLU A 204 -4.93 8.82 10.14
N LYS A 205 -5.32 10.10 10.06
CA LYS A 205 -5.88 10.69 8.84
C LYS A 205 -5.31 12.08 8.58
N VAL A 206 -5.34 12.48 7.31
CA VAL A 206 -5.17 13.88 6.93
C VAL A 206 -6.35 14.66 7.50
N TYR A 207 -6.09 15.60 8.41
CA TYR A 207 -7.14 16.37 9.06
C TYR A 207 -7.12 17.86 8.68
N LYS A 208 -5.95 18.37 8.25
CA LYS A 208 -5.81 19.79 7.86
C LYS A 208 -4.71 19.98 6.83
N ILE A 209 -4.91 20.95 5.93
CA ILE A 209 -3.90 21.42 4.99
C ILE A 209 -3.63 22.90 5.28
N ARG A 210 -2.35 23.28 5.40
CA ARG A 210 -1.92 24.68 5.58
C ARG A 210 -0.87 25.08 4.54
N GLN A 211 -0.87 26.35 4.18
CA GLN A 211 0.22 26.95 3.40
C GLN A 211 1.34 27.44 4.35
N GLN A 212 2.51 27.70 3.77
CA GLN A 212 3.58 28.38 4.49
C GLN A 212 3.12 29.78 4.96
N GLN A 213 3.71 30.27 6.04
CA GLN A 213 3.50 31.63 6.54
C GLN A 213 4.54 32.60 5.97
N SER A 214 5.79 32.16 5.86
CA SER A 214 6.89 32.96 5.30
C SER A 214 7.94 32.04 4.68
N PHE A 215 8.89 32.63 3.95
CA PHE A 215 10.05 31.93 3.45
C PHE A 215 11.30 32.82 3.43
N ASP A 216 12.47 32.21 3.57
CA ASP A 216 13.78 32.87 3.52
C ASP A 216 14.63 32.18 2.46
N VAL A 217 15.20 32.96 1.55
CA VAL A 217 16.14 32.47 0.53
C VAL A 217 17.55 32.45 1.12
N VAL A 218 18.24 31.32 0.98
CA VAL A 218 19.60 31.10 1.49
C VAL A 218 20.45 30.45 0.40
N GLY A 219 21.24 31.27 -0.30
CA GLY A 219 21.91 30.85 -1.53
C GLY A 219 20.88 30.37 -2.56
N ASP A 220 21.11 29.17 -3.10
CA ASP A 220 20.17 28.53 -4.04
C ASP A 220 19.03 27.78 -3.34
N SER A 221 19.00 27.74 -2.00
CA SER A 221 17.99 27.02 -1.21
C SER A 221 16.92 27.95 -0.64
N VAL A 222 15.79 27.38 -0.20
CA VAL A 222 14.70 28.14 0.42
C VAL A 222 14.22 27.45 1.69
N TYR A 223 14.17 28.19 2.80
CA TYR A 223 13.45 27.78 3.99
C TYR A 223 12.00 28.25 3.93
N TYR A 224 11.05 27.35 4.14
CA TYR A 224 9.64 27.66 4.32
C TYR A 224 9.25 27.51 5.79
N ASP A 225 8.70 28.54 6.43
CA ASP A 225 8.21 28.48 7.81
C ASP A 225 6.68 28.42 7.84
N PHE A 226 6.14 27.43 8.56
CA PHE A 226 4.71 27.24 8.77
C PHE A 226 4.19 27.89 10.05
N GLY A 227 5.03 28.64 10.78
CA GLY A 227 4.72 29.34 12.01
C GLY A 227 4.61 28.41 13.21
N LYS A 228 3.61 27.54 13.20
CA LYS A 228 3.37 26.51 14.23
C LYS A 228 3.89 25.13 13.76
N PRO A 229 4.61 24.39 14.62
CA PRO A 229 4.97 23.00 14.34
C PRO A 229 3.74 22.16 14.03
N PHE A 230 3.92 21.16 13.16
CA PHE A 230 2.90 20.17 12.83
C PHE A 230 3.53 18.81 12.57
N ARG A 231 2.75 17.75 12.77
CA ARG A 231 3.12 16.38 12.41
C ARG A 231 2.40 16.01 11.11
N GLY A 232 3.13 15.48 10.13
CA GLY A 232 2.52 15.08 8.86
C GLY A 232 3.50 15.06 7.70
N TRP A 233 3.01 15.42 6.52
CA TRP A 233 3.79 15.45 5.28
C TRP A 233 3.96 16.87 4.74
N ILE A 234 5.00 17.06 3.94
CA ILE A 234 5.15 18.22 3.07
C ILE A 234 4.73 17.83 1.66
N ARG A 235 3.83 18.63 1.06
CA ARG A 235 3.50 18.54 -0.36
C ARG A 235 4.06 19.74 -1.10
N VAL A 236 4.86 19.51 -2.14
CA VAL A 236 5.44 20.54 -2.99
C VAL A 236 4.90 20.39 -4.40
N THR A 237 4.44 21.49 -4.99
CA THR A 237 4.09 21.57 -6.41
C THR A 237 5.22 22.24 -7.18
N LEU A 238 5.69 21.59 -8.25
CA LEU A 238 6.84 22.00 -9.03
C LEU A 238 6.43 22.28 -10.49
N ARG A 239 7.08 23.26 -11.12
CA ARG A 239 6.98 23.55 -12.56
C ARG A 239 8.35 23.89 -13.11
N GLY A 240 8.62 23.49 -14.35
CA GLY A 240 9.88 23.82 -15.03
C GLY A 240 11.11 23.08 -14.48
N ALA A 241 10.90 22.01 -13.70
CA ALA A 241 11.97 21.09 -13.35
C ALA A 241 12.36 20.25 -14.57
N LYS A 242 13.63 19.83 -14.64
CA LYS A 242 14.09 18.92 -15.69
C LYS A 242 13.88 17.47 -15.26
N ALA A 243 13.59 16.59 -16.22
CA ALA A 243 13.55 15.16 -15.94
C ALA A 243 14.91 14.69 -15.38
N GLY A 244 14.90 14.01 -14.24
CA GLY A 244 16.10 13.53 -13.53
C GLY A 244 16.65 14.50 -12.47
N GLU A 245 16.20 15.75 -12.45
CA GLU A 245 16.59 16.75 -11.44
C GLU A 245 16.18 16.31 -10.03
N ARG A 246 17.07 16.49 -9.06
CA ARG A 246 16.85 16.02 -7.68
C ARG A 246 16.55 17.17 -6.74
N ILE A 247 15.41 17.11 -6.08
CA ILE A 247 14.98 18.08 -5.07
C ILE A 247 14.87 17.39 -3.71
N SER A 248 15.51 17.95 -2.70
CA SER A 248 15.42 17.56 -1.30
C SER A 248 14.40 18.44 -0.57
N ILE A 249 13.45 17.80 0.10
CA ILE A 249 12.33 18.42 0.82
C ILE A 249 12.32 17.78 2.23
N ASN A 250 13.20 18.25 3.11
CA ASN A 250 13.27 17.88 4.52
C ASN A 250 12.95 16.40 4.84
N GLY A 251 13.76 15.48 4.30
CA GLY A 251 13.59 14.03 4.47
C GLY A 251 12.98 13.31 3.26
N LEU A 252 12.37 14.05 2.33
CA LEU A 252 11.95 13.54 1.03
C LEU A 252 12.98 13.91 -0.04
N THR A 253 13.42 12.96 -0.85
CA THR A 253 14.12 13.20 -2.12
C THR A 253 13.17 12.95 -3.27
N TYR A 254 12.98 13.92 -4.16
CA TYR A 254 12.15 13.80 -5.35
C TYR A 254 13.03 13.90 -6.60
N ILE A 255 12.93 12.92 -7.49
CA ILE A 255 13.55 12.94 -8.82
C ILE A 255 12.48 13.38 -9.80
N CYS A 256 12.63 14.56 -10.39
CA CYS A 256 11.62 15.19 -11.22
C CYS A 256 11.41 14.40 -12.52
N ASN A 257 10.18 14.40 -13.01
CA ASN A 257 9.77 13.77 -14.25
C ASN A 257 9.78 14.74 -15.44
N GLY A 258 9.85 16.05 -15.20
CA GLY A 258 9.90 17.09 -16.22
C GLY A 258 8.55 17.51 -16.79
N GLU A 259 7.43 16.99 -16.26
CA GLU A 259 6.08 17.37 -16.63
C GLU A 259 5.66 18.65 -15.89
N ILE A 260 4.60 19.31 -16.38
CA ILE A 260 4.03 20.46 -15.67
C ILE A 260 3.25 20.00 -14.43
N ASP A 261 3.31 20.78 -13.35
CA ASP A 261 2.55 20.54 -12.11
C ASP A 261 2.90 19.22 -11.39
N GLU A 262 4.20 18.89 -11.33
CA GLU A 262 4.66 17.74 -10.56
C GLU A 262 4.33 17.93 -9.07
N GLN A 263 3.91 16.85 -8.40
CA GLN A 263 3.66 16.86 -6.97
C GLN A 263 4.57 15.87 -6.24
N ALA A 264 5.39 16.42 -5.35
CA ALA A 264 6.22 15.66 -4.42
C ALA A 264 5.54 15.63 -3.04
N CYS A 265 5.24 14.43 -2.52
CA CYS A 265 4.63 14.27 -1.19
C CYS A 265 4.99 12.90 -0.61
N GLN A 266 5.40 12.87 0.66
CA GLN A 266 5.65 11.64 1.42
C GLN A 266 4.39 10.76 1.55
N LYS A 267 4.58 9.49 1.93
CA LYS A 267 3.46 8.54 2.06
C LYS A 267 3.58 7.59 3.24
N PHE A 268 4.74 6.95 3.41
CA PHE A 268 4.94 5.96 4.50
C PHE A 268 5.94 6.43 5.55
N THR A 269 6.41 7.67 5.42
CA THR A 269 7.25 8.35 6.42
C THR A 269 6.49 9.55 6.97
N ILE A 270 6.73 9.88 8.24
CA ILE A 270 6.09 11.00 8.92
C ILE A 270 7.08 11.64 9.89
N ALA A 271 7.04 12.96 9.99
CA ALA A 271 7.87 13.70 10.93
C ALA A 271 7.14 14.93 11.47
N VAL A 272 7.76 15.56 12.46
CA VAL A 272 7.34 16.88 12.96
C VAL A 272 8.15 17.94 12.20
N HIS A 273 7.45 18.92 11.64
CA HIS A 273 8.01 20.00 10.85
C HIS A 273 7.61 21.34 11.44
N ARG A 274 8.44 22.37 11.23
CA ARG A 274 8.06 23.77 11.40
C ARG A 274 8.67 24.61 10.27
N ARG A 275 9.99 24.59 10.19
CA ARG A 275 10.75 25.13 9.07
C ARG A 275 11.22 23.98 8.19
N VAL A 276 11.03 24.12 6.88
CA VAL A 276 11.34 23.10 5.87
C VAL A 276 12.36 23.71 4.92
N LEU A 277 13.55 23.11 4.87
CA LEU A 277 14.53 23.43 3.84
C LEU A 277 14.16 22.68 2.56
N ILE A 278 14.05 23.42 1.46
CA ILE A 278 13.99 22.87 0.11
C ILE A 278 15.23 23.34 -0.64
N CYS A 279 15.96 22.37 -1.18
CA CYS A 279 17.15 22.57 -1.99
C CYS A 279 17.22 21.47 -3.06
N GLY A 280 18.13 21.61 -4.03
CA GLY A 280 18.33 20.58 -5.04
C GLY A 280 19.75 20.57 -5.57
N ASP A 281 19.94 19.87 -6.67
CA ASP A 281 21.21 19.80 -7.39
C ASP A 281 21.51 21.09 -8.19
N SER A 282 22.50 21.05 -9.08
CA SER A 282 22.91 22.22 -9.88
C SER A 282 21.85 22.75 -10.85
N ASP A 283 20.84 21.94 -11.20
CA ASP A 283 19.73 22.36 -12.06
C ASP A 283 18.60 23.03 -11.28
N PHE A 284 18.58 22.87 -9.95
CA PHE A 284 17.55 23.44 -9.08
C PHE A 284 17.48 24.96 -9.17
N ARG A 285 16.26 25.46 -9.33
CA ARG A 285 15.94 26.89 -9.29
C ARG A 285 14.73 27.07 -8.39
N ARG A 286 14.81 27.96 -7.40
CA ARG A 286 13.71 28.20 -6.45
C ARG A 286 12.38 28.55 -7.13
N GLU A 287 12.43 29.17 -8.31
CA GLU A 287 11.27 29.54 -9.13
C GLU A 287 10.47 28.32 -9.59
N GLN A 288 11.05 27.11 -9.55
CA GLN A 288 10.34 25.88 -9.83
C GLN A 288 9.28 25.58 -8.77
N ILE A 289 9.48 26.00 -7.52
CA ILE A 289 8.55 25.77 -6.42
C ILE A 289 7.34 26.70 -6.57
N GLN A 290 6.20 26.12 -6.97
CA GLN A 290 4.94 26.86 -7.13
C GLN A 290 4.14 26.93 -5.83
N LYS A 291 4.24 25.89 -5.02
CA LYS A 291 3.42 25.75 -3.80
C LYS A 291 4.08 24.80 -2.82
N VAL A 292 4.00 25.13 -1.54
CA VAL A 292 4.42 24.27 -0.43
C VAL A 292 3.27 24.17 0.56
N GLU A 293 2.87 22.96 0.90
CA GLU A 293 1.75 22.70 1.80
C GLU A 293 2.15 21.75 2.92
N ALA A 294 1.72 22.09 4.13
CA ALA A 294 1.70 21.20 5.27
C ALA A 294 0.44 20.34 5.18
N ILE A 295 0.62 19.02 5.07
CA ILE A 295 -0.46 18.04 5.17
C ILE A 295 -0.43 17.49 6.59
N GLU A 296 -1.25 18.02 7.47
CA GLU A 296 -1.26 17.65 8.88
C GLU A 296 -2.02 16.35 9.10
N ILE A 297 -1.40 15.45 9.87
CA ILE A 297 -1.89 14.11 10.14
C ILE A 297 -2.05 13.94 11.65
N ALA A 298 -3.22 13.50 12.06
CA ALA A 298 -3.57 13.26 13.45
C ALA A 298 -4.41 11.98 13.60
N PRO A 299 -4.40 11.35 14.79
CA PRO A 299 -5.41 10.38 15.17
C PRO A 299 -6.82 10.99 15.10
N GLU A 300 -7.83 10.13 14.94
CA GLU A 300 -9.22 10.54 15.05
C GLU A 300 -9.65 11.02 16.44
#